data_AF-A0A9D6V8T5-F1
#
_entry.id   AF-A0A9D6V8T5-F1
#
_cell.length_a   1.000
_cell.length_b   1.000
_cell.length_c   1.000
_cell.angle_alpha   90.00
_cell.angle_beta   90.00
_cell.angle_gamma   90.00
#
_symmetry.space_group_name_H-M   'P 1'
#
loop_
_entity.id
_entity.type
_entity.pdbx_description
1 polymer ?
#
loop_
_entity_poly.entity_id
_entity_poly.type
_entity_poly.pdbx_seq_one_letter_code
_entity_poly.pdbx_strand_id
1 'polypeptide(L)'
;MDWWLILGLVSFLIVVAIASFYLYVFVSRTKKEFRAAQPDLRVTNMATMSSGNVLTVYPELQNLGGGVAYDCLLHMGGWEGNFSVKKIYPRGPKGQKHVASIVLGPDAPIRTTLMGHGYIRLRYLDRWGQKYDCWYQVTQVGIGDAPLYDIQIDLEHPELQEPHPSVWEMRRFLRAVPLPG
;
A
#
# COMPACT_ATOMS: atom_id res chain seq x y z
N MET A 1 -32.55 -40.04 34.65
CA MET A 1 -31.83 -38.96 33.92
C MET A 1 -30.36 -39.20 34.18
N ASP A 2 -29.61 -39.56 33.14
CA ASP A 2 -28.24 -40.06 33.29
C ASP A 2 -27.28 -38.90 33.57
N TRP A 3 -27.11 -38.60 34.86
CA TRP A 3 -26.22 -37.54 35.37
C TRP A 3 -24.80 -37.60 34.80
N TRP A 4 -24.30 -38.80 34.48
CA TRP A 4 -23.01 -39.01 33.83
C TRP A 4 -22.94 -38.46 32.40
N LEU A 5 -24.02 -38.55 31.63
CA LEU A 5 -24.09 -37.98 30.28
C LEU A 5 -24.08 -36.44 30.35
N ILE A 6 -24.78 -35.87 31.33
CA ILE A 6 -24.81 -34.42 31.55
C ILE A 6 -23.44 -33.91 31.98
N LEU A 7 -22.79 -34.59 32.93
CA LEU A 7 -21.42 -34.27 33.36
C LEU A 7 -20.42 -34.37 32.20
N GLY A 8 -20.51 -35.43 31.39
CA GLY A 8 -19.71 -35.61 30.19
C GLY A 8 -19.89 -34.46 29.20
N LEU A 9 -21.14 -34.11 28.89
CA LEU A 9 -21.46 -33.03 27.95
C LEU A 9 -20.99 -31.65 28.46
N VAL A 10 -21.20 -31.34 29.74
CA VAL A 10 -20.73 -30.09 30.35
C VAL A 10 -19.20 -30.02 30.31
N SER A 11 -18.50 -31.10 30.65
CA SER A 11 -17.03 -31.15 30.59
C SER A 11 -16.52 -30.93 29.15
N PHE A 12 -17.17 -31.55 28.16
CA PHE A 12 -16.82 -31.37 26.76
C PHE A 12 -17.02 -29.93 26.30
N LEU A 13 -18.15 -29.31 26.65
CA LEU A 13 -18.41 -27.90 26.33
C LEU A 13 -17.38 -26.97 26.95
N ILE A 14 -16.95 -27.21 28.19
CA ILE A 14 -15.89 -26.44 28.84
C ILE A 14 -14.58 -26.57 28.08
N VAL A 15 -14.18 -27.80 27.73
CA VAL A 15 -12.93 -28.05 26.99
C VAL A 15 -12.96 -27.37 25.61
N VAL A 16 -14.08 -27.45 24.88
CA VAL A 16 -14.25 -26.80 23.58
C VAL A 16 -14.26 -25.28 23.71
N ALA A 17 -14.89 -24.72 24.75
CA ALA A 17 -14.88 -23.28 25.01
C ALA A 17 -13.47 -22.78 25.31
N ILE A 18 -12.71 -23.49 26.14
CA ILE A 18 -11.32 -23.15 26.45
C ILE A 18 -10.45 -23.25 25.18
N ALA A 19 -10.55 -24.35 24.43
CA ALA A 19 -9.79 -24.54 23.21
C ALA A 19 -10.09 -23.46 22.15
N SER A 20 -11.37 -23.11 21.97
CA SER A 20 -11.78 -22.07 21.03
C SER A 20 -11.30 -20.68 21.46
N PHE A 21 -11.33 -20.37 22.76
CA PHE A 21 -10.78 -19.13 23.31
C PHE A 21 -9.28 -19.02 23.05
N TYR A 22 -8.50 -20.05 23.38
CA TYR A 22 -7.05 -20.06 23.13
C TYR A 22 -6.73 -19.96 21.63
N LEU A 23 -7.50 -20.63 20.78
CA LEU A 23 -7.35 -20.54 19.32
C LEU A 23 -7.61 -19.11 18.82
N TYR A 24 -8.68 -18.47 19.30
CA TYR A 24 -9.02 -17.09 18.96
C TYR A 24 -7.93 -16.11 19.38
N VAL A 25 -7.43 -16.23 20.62
CA VAL A 25 -6.34 -15.40 21.14
C VAL A 25 -5.08 -15.60 20.31
N PHE A 26 -4.74 -16.85 19.99
CA PHE A 26 -3.58 -17.19 19.18
C PHE A 26 -3.64 -16.55 17.78
N VAL A 27 -4.79 -16.67 17.10
CA VAL A 27 -5.01 -16.07 15.78
C VAL A 27 -4.92 -14.55 15.85
N SER A 28 -5.60 -13.94 16.82
CA SER A 28 -5.66 -12.49 16.97
C SER A 28 -4.29 -11.89 17.28
N ARG A 29 -3.52 -12.53 18.15
CA ARG A 29 -2.16 -12.13 18.49
C ARG A 29 -1.24 -12.22 17.28
N THR A 30 -1.28 -13.34 16.55
CA THR A 30 -0.45 -13.54 15.35
C THR A 30 -0.75 -12.47 14.30
N LYS A 31 -2.05 -12.19 14.05
CA LYS A 31 -2.46 -11.12 13.12
C LYS A 31 -1.96 -9.75 13.56
N LYS A 32 -2.07 -9.43 14.86
CA LYS A 32 -1.63 -8.14 15.41
C LYS A 32 -0.12 -7.95 15.30
N GLU A 33 0.66 -8.96 15.69
CA GLU A 33 2.12 -8.94 15.57
C GLU A 33 2.56 -8.83 14.11
N PHE A 34 1.90 -9.55 13.20
CA PHE A 34 2.17 -9.48 11.77
C PHE A 34 1.89 -8.08 11.21
N ARG A 35 0.70 -7.52 11.48
CA ARG A 35 0.33 -6.17 11.07
C ARG A 35 1.26 -5.09 11.63
N ALA A 36 1.73 -5.24 12.86
CA ALA A 36 2.67 -4.30 13.47
C ALA A 36 4.04 -4.26 12.76
N ALA A 37 4.43 -5.36 12.11
CA ALA A 37 5.68 -5.50 11.40
C ALA A 37 5.60 -5.21 9.89
N GLN A 38 4.40 -4.92 9.36
CA GLN A 38 4.22 -4.57 7.96
C GLN A 38 4.51 -3.09 7.71
N PRO A 39 5.12 -2.76 6.56
CA PRO A 39 5.14 -1.38 6.06
C PRO A 39 3.74 -0.95 5.60
N ASP A 40 3.49 0.36 5.63
CA ASP A 40 2.30 0.98 5.04
C ASP A 40 2.76 2.28 4.38
N LEU A 41 3.23 2.16 3.13
CA LEU A 41 3.76 3.29 2.37
C LEU A 41 2.63 3.92 1.56
N ARG A 42 2.41 5.23 1.75
CA ARG A 42 1.36 5.99 1.08
C ARG A 42 1.88 7.31 0.53
N VAL A 43 1.26 7.78 -0.55
CA VAL A 43 1.37 9.17 -0.99
C VAL A 43 0.47 10.01 -0.09
N THR A 44 1.07 10.89 0.73
CA THR A 44 0.33 11.70 1.71
C THR A 44 0.08 13.12 1.24
N ASN A 45 0.91 13.60 0.32
CA ASN A 45 0.81 14.94 -0.22
C ASN A 45 1.31 14.93 -1.66
N MET A 46 0.87 15.90 -2.44
CA MET A 46 1.31 16.11 -3.79
C MET A 46 1.46 17.60 -4.04
N ALA A 47 2.67 18.00 -4.43
CA ALA A 47 2.91 19.32 -4.98
C ALA A 47 3.09 19.23 -6.49
N THR A 48 2.51 20.17 -7.23
CA THR A 48 2.75 20.33 -8.66
C THR A 48 3.49 21.64 -8.91
N MET A 49 4.43 21.63 -9.84
CA MET A 49 5.14 22.82 -10.29
C MET A 49 5.07 22.87 -11.81
N SER A 50 4.47 23.93 -12.33
CA SER A 50 4.44 24.21 -13.77
C SER A 50 5.55 25.20 -14.11
N SER A 51 6.38 24.87 -15.09
CA SER A 51 7.41 25.76 -15.65
C SER A 51 7.32 25.73 -17.17
N GLY A 52 6.71 26.77 -17.73
CA GLY A 52 6.37 26.82 -19.16
C GLY A 52 5.46 25.65 -19.55
N ASN A 53 5.88 24.87 -20.55
CA ASN A 53 5.14 23.69 -21.02
C ASN A 53 5.57 22.40 -20.32
N VAL A 54 6.22 22.44 -19.16
CA VAL A 54 6.63 21.25 -18.39
C VAL A 54 5.94 21.28 -17.03
N LEU A 55 5.30 20.16 -16.66
CA LEU A 55 4.66 19.97 -15.36
C LEU A 55 5.45 18.94 -14.57
N THR A 56 5.92 19.31 -13.39
CA THR A 56 6.60 18.38 -12.49
C THR A 56 5.71 18.09 -11.29
N VAL A 57 5.44 16.82 -11.03
CA VAL A 57 4.71 16.34 -9.86
C VAL A 57 5.69 15.85 -8.81
N TYR A 58 5.48 16.26 -7.58
CA TYR A 58 6.25 15.89 -6.40
C TYR A 58 5.38 15.13 -5.40
N PRO A 59 5.16 13.82 -5.59
CA PRO A 59 4.45 13.02 -4.59
C PRO A 59 5.34 12.82 -3.36
N GLU A 60 4.81 13.20 -2.20
CA GLU A 60 5.39 12.91 -0.89
C GLU A 60 4.94 11.54 -0.43
N LEU A 61 5.89 10.64 -0.24
CA LEU A 61 5.70 9.29 0.25
C LEU A 61 6.04 9.22 1.72
N GLN A 62 5.17 8.60 2.50
CA GLN A 62 5.38 8.40 3.93
C GLN A 62 5.06 6.96 4.31
N ASN A 63 5.94 6.36 5.13
CA ASN A 63 5.68 5.05 5.73
C ASN A 63 4.99 5.23 7.08
N LEU A 64 3.69 4.91 7.11
CA LEU A 64 2.83 4.93 8.29
C LEU A 64 2.89 3.61 9.09
N GLY A 65 3.42 2.56 8.47
CA GLY A 65 3.57 1.22 9.04
C GLY A 65 4.71 1.11 10.03
N GLY A 66 4.81 -0.03 10.71
CA GLY A 66 5.93 -0.33 11.61
C GLY A 66 7.10 -1.02 10.90
N GLY A 67 6.85 -1.64 9.75
CA GLY A 67 7.84 -2.33 8.93
C GLY A 67 8.60 -1.42 7.97
N VAL A 68 9.69 -1.93 7.40
CA VAL A 68 10.46 -1.26 6.34
C VAL A 68 9.91 -1.68 4.98
N ALA A 69 9.75 -0.70 4.09
CA ALA A 69 9.40 -0.93 2.69
C ALA A 69 10.68 -1.02 1.84
N TYR A 70 10.79 -2.10 1.07
CA TYR A 70 11.92 -2.39 0.19
C TYR A 70 11.49 -2.26 -1.28
N ASP A 71 12.47 -2.06 -2.17
CA ASP A 71 12.28 -1.99 -3.62
C ASP A 71 11.07 -1.12 -4.04
N CYS A 72 10.97 0.08 -3.47
CA CYS A 72 9.85 0.96 -3.76
C CYS A 72 9.95 1.49 -5.20
N LEU A 73 8.89 1.31 -5.97
CA LEU A 73 8.76 1.75 -7.34
C LEU A 73 7.53 2.64 -7.44
N LEU A 74 7.71 3.85 -7.95
CA LEU A 74 6.61 4.73 -8.30
C LEU A 74 6.49 4.75 -9.81
N HIS A 75 5.30 4.45 -10.30
CA HIS A 75 4.98 4.37 -11.71
C HIS A 75 3.80 5.28 -11.99
N MET A 76 3.92 6.15 -12.99
CA MET A 76 2.79 6.91 -13.51
C MET A 76 2.52 6.49 -14.95
N GLY A 77 1.27 6.16 -15.25
CA GLY A 77 0.84 5.68 -16.56
C GLY A 77 -0.67 5.64 -16.71
N GLY A 78 -1.16 4.83 -17.65
CA GLY A 78 -2.59 4.77 -18.00
C GLY A 78 -2.94 5.47 -19.30
N TRP A 79 -1.93 5.84 -20.08
CA TRP A 79 -2.06 6.39 -21.43
C TRP A 79 -1.14 5.65 -22.39
N GLU A 80 -1.48 5.62 -23.68
CA GLU A 80 -0.74 4.85 -24.68
C GLU A 80 0.73 5.31 -24.77
N GLY A 81 1.64 4.34 -24.68
CA GLY A 81 3.02 4.47 -25.14
C GLY A 81 4.04 5.16 -24.22
N ASN A 82 3.63 5.88 -23.17
CA ASN A 82 4.57 6.62 -22.31
C ASN A 82 4.36 6.33 -20.81
N PHE A 83 5.41 5.88 -20.14
CA PHE A 83 5.39 5.57 -18.71
C PHE A 83 6.56 6.25 -18.01
N SER A 84 6.33 6.80 -16.82
CA SER A 84 7.41 7.28 -15.96
C SER A 84 7.56 6.34 -14.77
N VAL A 85 8.64 5.56 -14.75
CA VAL A 85 9.03 4.72 -13.60
C VAL A 85 10.17 5.39 -12.84
N LYS A 86 9.98 5.59 -11.54
CA LYS A 86 11.02 6.06 -10.64
C LYS A 86 11.25 5.04 -9.53
N LYS A 87 12.50 4.57 -9.40
CA LYS A 87 12.93 3.81 -8.23
C LYS A 87 13.09 4.76 -7.06
N ILE A 88 12.55 4.38 -5.91
CA ILE A 88 12.55 5.17 -4.69
C ILE A 88 13.17 4.31 -3.61
N TYR A 89 14.12 4.90 -2.90
CA TYR A 89 14.77 4.27 -1.77
C TYR A 89 14.41 5.11 -0.55
N PRO A 90 13.22 4.87 0.08
CA PRO A 90 12.87 5.56 1.30
C PRO A 90 13.86 5.14 2.39
N ARG A 91 14.90 5.94 2.59
CA ARG A 91 15.95 5.70 3.58
C ARG A 91 15.50 6.31 4.89
N GLY A 92 14.94 5.52 5.81
CA GLY A 92 14.77 6.02 7.16
C GLY A 92 13.76 5.27 8.04
N PRO A 93 13.73 5.63 9.34
CA PRO A 93 12.74 5.13 10.28
C PRO A 93 11.31 5.57 9.91
N LYS A 94 10.33 4.92 10.56
CA LYS A 94 8.90 5.23 10.47
C LYS A 94 8.63 6.74 10.46
N GLY A 95 7.78 7.19 9.53
CA GLY A 95 7.32 8.58 9.46
C GLY A 95 8.21 9.55 8.66
N GLN A 96 9.37 9.14 8.14
CA GLN A 96 10.11 9.99 7.20
C GLN A 96 9.32 10.19 5.90
N LYS A 97 9.31 11.46 5.46
CA LYS A 97 8.74 11.86 4.19
C LYS A 97 9.81 11.79 3.11
N HIS A 98 9.48 11.15 2.00
CA HIS A 98 10.34 11.04 0.83
C HIS A 98 9.65 11.66 -0.36
N VAL A 99 10.33 12.59 -1.02
CA VAL A 99 9.78 13.25 -2.20
C VAL A 99 10.32 12.55 -3.44
N ALA A 100 9.41 12.05 -4.27
CA ALA A 100 9.74 11.69 -5.65
C ALA A 100 9.43 12.86 -6.57
N SER A 101 9.95 12.80 -7.80
CA SER A 101 9.61 13.79 -8.83
C SER A 101 9.36 13.07 -10.13
N ILE A 102 8.23 13.37 -10.76
CA ILE A 102 7.82 12.87 -12.06
C ILE A 102 7.67 14.08 -12.96
N VAL A 103 8.42 14.11 -14.05
CA VAL A 103 8.42 15.22 -15.01
C VAL A 103 7.56 14.84 -16.20
N LEU A 104 6.55 15.65 -16.48
CA LEU A 104 5.64 15.52 -17.62
C LEU A 104 5.94 16.64 -18.61
N GLY A 105 6.57 16.27 -19.71
CA GLY A 105 6.86 17.19 -20.81
C GLY A 105 5.59 17.67 -21.54
N PRO A 106 5.74 18.57 -22.52
CA PRO A 106 4.65 19.02 -23.38
C PRO A 106 4.00 17.87 -24.15
N ASP A 107 4.78 16.86 -24.53
CA ASP A 107 4.32 15.74 -25.34
C ASP A 107 3.73 14.60 -24.51
N ALA A 108 3.61 14.78 -23.20
CA ALA A 108 2.97 13.79 -22.33
C ALA A 108 1.48 13.70 -22.71
N PRO A 109 0.95 12.53 -23.13
CA PRO A 109 -0.43 12.40 -23.61
C PRO A 109 -1.49 12.87 -22.61
N ILE A 110 -1.23 12.69 -21.31
CA ILE A 110 -2.08 13.18 -20.22
C ILE A 110 -2.15 14.72 -20.14
N ARG A 111 -1.34 15.45 -20.91
CA ARG A 111 -1.33 16.92 -20.97
C ARG A 111 -1.92 17.47 -22.26
N THR A 112 -1.98 16.68 -23.32
CA THR A 112 -2.43 17.12 -24.65
C THR A 112 -3.79 16.55 -25.06
N THR A 113 -4.20 15.42 -24.50
CA THR A 113 -5.44 14.72 -24.87
C THR A 113 -6.28 14.44 -23.63
N LEU A 114 -7.60 14.60 -23.74
CA LEU A 114 -8.52 14.23 -22.66
C LEU A 114 -8.46 12.72 -22.44
N MET A 115 -8.11 12.30 -21.22
CA MET A 115 -7.88 10.91 -20.83
C MET A 115 -8.59 10.60 -19.52
N GLY A 116 -9.34 9.49 -19.49
CA GLY A 116 -10.12 9.08 -18.33
C GLY A 116 -9.43 8.13 -17.35
N HIS A 117 -8.24 7.61 -17.69
CA HIS A 117 -7.67 6.44 -17.00
C HIS A 117 -6.19 6.59 -16.60
N GLY A 118 -5.76 7.81 -16.25
CA GLY A 118 -4.45 8.01 -15.66
C GLY A 118 -4.35 7.41 -14.25
N TYR A 119 -3.18 6.88 -13.89
CA TYR A 119 -2.91 6.38 -12.54
C TYR A 119 -1.46 6.62 -12.10
N ILE A 120 -1.30 6.76 -10.79
CA ILE A 120 -0.03 6.53 -10.10
C ILE A 120 -0.12 5.21 -9.36
N ARG A 121 0.86 4.33 -9.58
CA ARG A 121 1.06 3.08 -8.87
C ARG A 121 2.31 3.17 -8.02
N LEU A 122 2.14 3.04 -6.72
CA LEU A 122 3.22 2.84 -5.76
C LEU A 122 3.32 1.36 -5.43
N ARG A 123 4.42 0.74 -5.82
CA ARG A 123 4.74 -0.66 -5.53
C ARG A 123 5.87 -0.75 -4.54
N TYR A 124 5.77 -1.65 -3.57
CA TYR A 124 6.87 -1.93 -2.63
C TYR A 124 6.81 -3.37 -2.13
N LEU A 125 7.90 -3.80 -1.50
CA LEU A 125 8.04 -5.10 -0.84
C LEU A 125 8.14 -4.92 0.67
N ASP A 126 7.66 -5.89 1.44
CA ASP A 126 7.99 -5.99 2.86
C ASP A 126 9.29 -6.80 3.09
N ARG A 127 9.68 -6.93 4.36
CA ARG A 127 10.85 -7.71 4.79
C ARG A 127 10.79 -9.21 4.47
N TRP A 128 9.62 -9.70 4.04
CA TRP A 128 9.36 -11.09 3.66
C TRP A 128 9.18 -11.24 2.15
N GLY A 129 9.38 -10.17 1.37
CA GLY A 129 9.23 -10.16 -0.08
C GLY A 129 7.78 -10.16 -0.57
N GLN A 130 6.81 -9.90 0.30
CA GLN A 130 5.42 -9.76 -0.13
C GLN A 130 5.23 -8.44 -0.86
N LYS A 131 4.44 -8.48 -1.94
CA LYS A 131 4.20 -7.33 -2.82
C LYS A 131 3.00 -6.55 -2.37
N TYR A 132 3.15 -5.23 -2.32
CA TYR A 132 2.11 -4.26 -2.06
C TYR A 132 2.02 -3.34 -3.26
N ASP A 133 0.80 -3.07 -3.69
CA ASP A 133 0.51 -2.13 -4.76
C ASP A 133 -0.57 -1.16 -4.31
N CYS A 134 -0.29 0.14 -4.39
CA CYS A 134 -1.23 1.20 -4.07
C CYS A 134 -1.44 2.06 -5.32
N TRP A 135 -2.69 2.16 -5.76
CA TRP A 135 -3.07 2.88 -6.97
C TRP A 135 -3.82 4.16 -6.59
N TYR A 136 -3.47 5.23 -7.27
CA TYR A 136 -4.07 6.55 -7.14
C TYR A 136 -4.58 6.97 -8.51
N GLN A 137 -5.83 7.38 -8.59
CA GLN A 137 -6.41 7.82 -9.85
C GLN A 137 -5.89 9.22 -10.18
N VAL A 138 -5.52 9.43 -11.44
CA VAL A 138 -5.10 10.74 -11.95
C VAL A 138 -6.17 11.27 -12.88
N THR A 139 -6.74 12.41 -12.49
CA THR A 139 -7.73 13.14 -13.27
C THR A 139 -7.09 14.37 -13.89
N GLN A 140 -7.66 14.82 -15.00
CA GLN A 140 -7.25 16.06 -15.64
C GLN A 140 -8.13 17.19 -15.16
N VAL A 141 -7.50 18.33 -14.88
CA VAL A 141 -8.20 19.56 -14.58
C VAL A 141 -7.99 20.50 -15.76
N GLY A 142 -9.09 20.79 -16.47
CA GLY A 142 -9.08 21.79 -17.53
C GLY A 142 -8.97 23.19 -16.93
N ILE A 143 -7.90 23.92 -17.24
CA ILE A 143 -7.74 25.32 -16.87
C ILE A 143 -8.14 26.16 -18.08
N GLY A 144 -9.43 26.49 -18.22
CA GLY A 144 -9.93 27.48 -19.20
C GLY A 144 -9.25 27.46 -20.58
N ASP A 145 -8.66 28.59 -20.98
CA ASP A 145 -7.97 28.82 -22.27
C ASP A 145 -6.54 28.23 -22.36
N ALA A 146 -6.10 27.40 -21.40
CA ALA A 146 -4.76 26.82 -21.44
C ALA A 146 -4.68 25.66 -22.47
N PRO A 147 -3.64 25.61 -23.31
CA PRO A 147 -3.50 24.58 -24.35
C PRO A 147 -3.11 23.20 -23.79
N LEU A 148 -2.72 23.10 -22.51
CA LEU A 148 -2.30 21.87 -21.85
C LEU A 148 -3.10 21.63 -20.57
N TYR A 149 -3.55 20.39 -20.38
CA TYR A 149 -4.23 19.97 -19.17
C TYR A 149 -3.27 19.95 -17.96
N ASP A 150 -3.77 20.42 -16.82
CA ASP A 150 -3.16 20.14 -15.53
C ASP A 150 -3.69 18.81 -15.00
N ILE A 151 -3.00 18.24 -14.01
CA ILE A 151 -3.39 16.96 -13.42
C ILE A 151 -3.64 17.09 -11.92
N GLN A 152 -4.67 16.41 -11.48
CA GLN A 152 -5.00 16.22 -10.08
C GLN A 152 -4.97 14.73 -9.78
N ILE A 153 -4.52 14.38 -8.58
CA ILE A 153 -4.42 12.99 -8.15
C ILE A 153 -5.33 12.83 -6.96
N ASP A 154 -6.23 11.86 -7.03
CA ASP A 154 -7.08 11.51 -5.91
C ASP A 154 -6.24 10.76 -4.87
N LEU A 155 -5.94 11.46 -3.77
CA LEU A 155 -5.25 10.90 -2.60
C LEU A 155 -6.24 10.34 -1.56
N GLU A 156 -7.54 10.63 -1.68
CA GLU A 156 -8.57 10.27 -0.72
C GLU A 156 -9.03 8.82 -0.89
N HIS A 157 -9.08 8.33 -2.14
CA HIS A 157 -9.55 6.99 -2.48
C HIS A 157 -8.48 6.11 -3.13
N PRO A 158 -7.38 5.78 -2.43
CA PRO A 158 -6.39 4.86 -2.97
C PRO A 158 -6.92 3.42 -3.04
N GLU A 159 -6.71 2.75 -4.17
CA GLU A 159 -6.94 1.31 -4.27
C GLU A 159 -5.70 0.56 -3.79
N LEU A 160 -5.83 -0.10 -2.64
CA LEU A 160 -4.73 -0.83 -2.01
C LEU A 160 -4.86 -2.34 -2.24
N GLN A 161 -3.88 -2.91 -2.91
CA GLN A 161 -3.72 -4.36 -3.06
C GLN A 161 -2.65 -4.85 -2.09
N GLU A 162 -3.11 -5.46 -1.00
CA GLU A 162 -2.27 -6.07 0.03
C GLU A 162 -2.18 -7.59 -0.13
N PRO A 163 -1.08 -8.21 0.31
CA PRO A 163 -1.01 -9.65 0.47
C PRO A 163 -1.94 -10.12 1.61
N HIS A 164 -2.70 -11.20 1.37
CA HIS A 164 -3.58 -11.83 2.36
C HIS A 164 -3.09 -13.23 2.76
N PRO A 165 -1.97 -13.33 3.50
CA PRO A 165 -1.46 -14.63 3.93
C PRO A 165 -2.40 -15.29 4.95
N SER A 166 -2.39 -16.61 4.99
CA SER A 166 -3.03 -17.39 6.04
C SER A 166 -2.35 -17.14 7.40
N VAL A 167 -3.05 -17.43 8.51
CA VAL A 167 -2.49 -17.27 9.87
C VAL A 167 -1.21 -18.10 10.05
N TRP A 168 -1.14 -19.27 9.41
CA TRP A 168 0.02 -20.15 9.50
C TRP A 168 1.23 -19.56 8.76
N GLU A 169 1.00 -18.96 7.59
CA GLU A 169 2.02 -18.21 6.86
C GLU A 169 2.47 -16.97 7.63
N MET A 170 1.55 -16.19 8.19
CA MET A 170 1.88 -15.06 9.08
C MET A 170 2.83 -15.50 10.21
N ARG A 171 2.52 -16.64 10.84
CA ARG A 171 3.37 -17.21 11.90
C ARG A 171 4.75 -17.63 11.37
N ARG A 172 4.80 -18.24 10.19
CA ARG A 172 6.05 -18.63 9.52
C ARG A 172 6.90 -17.40 9.22
N PHE A 173 6.31 -16.34 8.69
CA PHE A 173 6.98 -15.07 8.41
C PHE A 173 7.51 -14.42 9.69
N LEU A 174 6.72 -14.34 10.75
CA LEU A 174 7.16 -13.79 12.04
C LEU A 174 8.34 -14.53 12.67
N ARG A 175 8.55 -15.80 12.33
CA ARG A 175 9.67 -16.63 12.82
C ARG A 175 10.87 -16.65 11.88
N ALA A 176 10.71 -16.22 10.63
CA ALA A 176 11.78 -16.19 9.66
C ALA A 176 12.74 -15.02 9.95
N VAL A 177 14.03 -15.23 9.66
CA VAL A 177 15.03 -14.15 9.69
C VAL A 177 14.68 -13.14 8.59
N PRO A 178 14.66 -11.82 8.87
CA PRO A 178 14.37 -10.80 7.86
C PRO A 178 15.34 -10.89 6.67
N LEU A 179 14.91 -10.45 5.49
CA LEU A 179 15.81 -10.24 4.35
C LEU A 179 16.97 -9.30 4.76
N PRO A 180 18.23 -9.59 4.36
CA PRO A 180 19.32 -8.63 4.53
C PRO A 180 18.99 -7.37 3.70
N GLY A 181 19.02 -6.22 4.37
CA GLY A 181 18.87 -4.90 3.75
C GLY A 181 20.16 -4.38 3.16
#